data_AF-A0A9D5FSZ4-F1
#
_entry.id   AF-A0A9D5FSZ4-F1
#
_cell.length_a   1.000
_cell.length_b   1.000
_cell.length_c   1.000
_cell.angle_alpha   90.00
_cell.angle_beta   90.00
_cell.angle_gamma   90.00
#
_symmetry.space_group_name_H-M   'P 1'
#
loop_
_entity.id
_entity.type
_entity.pdbx_description
1 polymer ?
#
loop_
_entity_poly.entity_id
_entity_poly.type
_entity_poly.pdbx_seq_one_letter_code
_entity_poly.pdbx_strand_id
1 'polypeptide(L)'
;MMQESESREYAKSVVAAFAGKAPQAITLLSSGHGPLGWSQNRIWKADIQGRDALVLKLGDGPMSELVLREIDLLEEVLPTSHPNLPVVHSFSREPTPYVLMEWLTPVLPYPDLADTPSAILHELGRALATILLSCKSECLVAELPGRKDIPGVPSAVSYGYLNLRNLGRRTDGTLVIFDWDGVRIAPLGSDFKLFQKHRAFAETMVVFHDDCQNAGFGLPSFDEWLKRLLEMWKEEDEMLRISQL
;
A
#
# COMPACT_ATOMS: atom_id res chain seq x y z
N MET A 1 6.92 1.48 26.40
CA MET A 1 5.66 1.10 25.75
C MET A 1 4.58 2.04 26.28
N MET A 2 3.99 2.86 25.41
CA MET A 2 3.00 3.88 25.79
C MET A 2 1.67 3.21 26.16
N GLN A 3 1.01 3.66 27.22
CA GLN A 3 -0.33 3.15 27.56
C GLN A 3 -1.37 3.62 26.55
N GLU A 4 -2.48 2.88 26.39
CA GLU A 4 -3.52 3.27 25.42
C GLU A 4 -4.07 4.68 25.71
N SER A 5 -4.32 5.01 26.97
CA SER A 5 -4.79 6.32 27.42
C SER A 5 -3.83 7.45 27.02
N GLU A 6 -2.54 7.27 27.25
CA GLU A 6 -1.48 8.21 26.83
C GLU A 6 -1.44 8.35 25.31
N SER A 7 -1.51 7.23 24.59
CA SER A 7 -1.48 7.23 23.12
C SER A 7 -2.72 7.89 22.50
N ARG A 8 -3.87 7.77 23.17
CA ARG A 8 -5.12 8.41 22.77
C ARG A 8 -5.03 9.93 22.93
N GLU A 9 -4.50 10.41 24.05
CA GLU A 9 -4.31 11.85 24.28
C GLU A 9 -3.26 12.43 23.34
N TYR A 10 -2.18 11.69 23.06
CA TYR A 10 -1.21 12.08 22.03
C TYR A 10 -1.84 12.13 20.63
N ALA A 11 -2.65 11.14 20.27
CA ALA A 11 -3.34 11.13 18.99
C ALA A 11 -4.32 12.32 18.85
N LYS A 12 -5.03 12.68 19.92
CA LYS A 12 -5.88 13.89 19.95
C LYS A 12 -5.06 15.15 19.74
N SER A 13 -3.88 15.27 20.38
CA SER A 13 -3.05 16.48 20.27
C SER A 13 -2.48 16.66 18.88
N VAL A 14 -2.01 15.58 18.24
CA VAL A 14 -1.52 15.59 16.84
C VAL A 14 -2.63 16.02 15.89
N VAL A 15 -3.82 15.41 16.01
CA VAL A 15 -4.97 15.77 15.17
C VAL A 15 -5.42 17.20 15.41
N ALA A 16 -5.44 17.66 16.66
CA ALA A 16 -5.82 19.03 17.01
C ALA A 16 -4.84 20.06 16.44
N ALA A 17 -3.54 19.77 16.49
CA ALA A 17 -2.50 20.64 15.93
C ALA A 17 -2.65 20.77 14.41
N PHE A 18 -2.92 19.67 13.70
CA PHE A 18 -3.14 19.70 12.26
C PHE A 18 -4.48 20.35 11.86
N ALA A 19 -5.57 20.03 12.57
CA ALA A 19 -6.91 20.48 12.20
C ALA A 19 -7.27 21.88 12.74
N GLY A 20 -6.44 22.46 13.61
CA GLY A 20 -6.71 23.72 14.30
C GLY A 20 -7.84 23.65 15.34
N LYS A 21 -8.34 22.44 15.66
CA LYS A 21 -9.40 22.18 16.63
C LYS A 21 -9.38 20.73 17.09
N ALA A 22 -9.83 20.49 18.33
CA ALA A 22 -9.93 19.14 18.86
C ALA A 22 -10.92 18.27 18.04
N PRO A 23 -10.62 16.96 17.86
CA PRO A 23 -11.56 16.04 17.24
C PRO A 23 -12.80 15.85 18.14
N GLN A 24 -13.96 15.64 17.52
CA GLN A 24 -15.23 15.34 18.21
C GLN A 24 -15.20 13.95 18.83
N ALA A 25 -14.58 13.00 18.13
CA ALA A 25 -14.38 11.64 18.59
C ALA A 25 -13.01 11.12 18.14
N ILE A 26 -12.42 10.26 18.95
CA ILE A 26 -11.23 9.49 18.58
C ILE A 26 -11.49 8.02 18.92
N THR A 27 -11.31 7.14 17.93
CA THR A 27 -11.67 5.72 18.02
C THR A 27 -10.44 4.88 17.68
N LEU A 28 -10.11 3.92 18.55
CA LEU A 28 -9.08 2.93 18.25
C LEU A 28 -9.64 1.96 17.20
N LEU A 29 -8.98 1.87 16.05
CA LEU A 29 -9.33 0.93 14.98
C LEU A 29 -8.59 -0.40 15.14
N SER A 30 -7.31 -0.32 15.48
CA SER A 30 -6.44 -1.48 15.62
C SER A 30 -5.28 -1.19 16.56
N SER A 31 -4.84 -2.20 17.28
CA SER A 31 -3.62 -2.20 18.08
C SER A 31 -2.91 -3.54 17.91
N GLY A 32 -1.59 -3.52 17.79
CA GLY A 32 -0.79 -4.75 17.75
C GLY A 32 0.42 -4.67 16.84
N HIS A 33 0.88 -5.83 16.38
CA HIS A 33 1.88 -5.93 15.34
C HIS A 33 1.21 -5.58 14.01
N GLY A 34 1.56 -4.41 13.45
CA GLY A 34 1.24 -4.13 12.07
C GLY A 34 1.93 -5.16 11.15
N PRO A 35 1.41 -5.42 9.95
CA PRO A 35 2.21 -6.09 8.95
C PRO A 35 3.54 -5.31 8.78
N LEU A 36 4.61 -6.10 8.81
CA LEU A 36 6.01 -5.86 8.39
C LEU A 36 6.76 -4.55 8.72
N GLY A 37 6.21 -3.51 9.33
CA GLY A 37 6.95 -2.26 9.59
C GLY A 37 6.98 -1.77 11.04
N TRP A 38 5.95 -2.04 11.83
CA TRP A 38 5.85 -1.48 13.19
C TRP A 38 5.95 -2.60 14.22
N SER A 39 6.95 -2.52 15.11
CA SER A 39 7.09 -3.48 16.21
C SER A 39 5.83 -3.50 17.08
N GLN A 40 5.22 -2.33 17.31
CA GLN A 40 3.86 -2.15 17.83
C GLN A 40 3.30 -0.83 17.29
N ASN A 41 2.06 -0.84 16.80
CA ASN A 41 1.34 0.38 16.43
C ASN A 41 -0.09 0.42 16.96
N ARG A 42 -0.63 1.63 16.95
CA ARG A 42 -2.05 1.90 17.17
C ARG A 42 -2.57 2.76 16.02
N ILE A 43 -3.71 2.37 15.50
CA ILE A 43 -4.39 3.10 14.42
C ILE A 43 -5.62 3.76 15.01
N TRP A 44 -5.66 5.09 14.95
CA TRP A 44 -6.73 5.91 15.48
C TRP A 44 -7.51 6.57 14.35
N LYS A 45 -8.85 6.47 14.38
CA LYS A 45 -9.74 7.31 13.58
C LYS A 45 -10.10 8.56 14.38
N ALA A 46 -9.99 9.73 13.77
CA ALA A 46 -10.42 10.98 14.37
C ALA A 46 -11.53 11.63 13.53
N ASP A 47 -12.70 11.82 14.14
CA ASP A 47 -13.83 12.52 13.54
C ASP A 47 -13.76 14.00 13.89
N ILE A 48 -13.76 14.87 12.87
CA ILE A 48 -13.53 16.30 13.04
C ILE A 48 -14.68 17.08 12.42
N GLN A 49 -15.23 18.03 13.17
CA GLN A 49 -16.38 18.79 12.71
C GLN A 49 -16.06 19.59 11.43
N GLY A 50 -16.85 19.39 10.37
CA GLY A 50 -16.78 20.18 9.15
C GLY A 50 -15.60 19.83 8.23
N ARG A 51 -15.03 18.63 8.35
CA ARG A 51 -14.07 18.05 7.40
C ARG A 51 -14.16 16.53 7.42
N ASP A 52 -13.51 15.89 6.46
CA ASP A 52 -13.36 14.44 6.46
C ASP A 52 -12.57 13.96 7.67
N ALA A 53 -12.91 12.75 8.14
CA ALA A 53 -12.19 12.10 9.21
C ALA A 53 -10.73 11.86 8.82
N LEU A 54 -9.87 11.65 9.83
CA LEU A 54 -8.45 11.36 9.65
C LEU A 54 -8.09 10.02 10.28
N VAL A 55 -7.03 9.41 9.76
CA VAL A 55 -6.35 8.26 10.38
C VAL A 55 -5.00 8.69 10.89
N LEU A 56 -4.70 8.33 12.14
CA LEU A 56 -3.36 8.43 12.70
C LEU A 56 -2.82 7.02 12.97
N LYS A 57 -1.73 6.66 12.30
CA LYS A 57 -0.89 5.52 12.67
C LYS A 57 0.17 6.01 13.66
N LEU A 58 0.19 5.47 14.87
CA LEU A 58 1.09 5.86 15.94
C LEU A 58 1.95 4.67 16.36
N GLY A 59 3.27 4.85 16.36
CA GLY A 59 4.20 3.82 16.83
C GLY A 59 4.48 3.88 18.32
N ASP A 60 4.57 2.72 18.95
CA ASP A 60 4.95 2.57 20.37
C ASP A 60 6.47 2.39 20.58
N GLY A 61 7.28 2.66 19.55
CA GLY A 61 8.73 2.54 19.51
C GLY A 61 9.34 3.24 18.28
N PRO A 62 10.67 3.16 18.07
CA PRO A 62 11.31 3.74 16.89
C PRO A 62 10.72 3.16 15.59
N MET A 63 10.57 3.99 14.56
CA MET A 63 10.18 3.51 13.23
C MET A 63 11.20 2.51 12.74
N SER A 64 10.73 1.40 12.15
CA SER A 64 11.65 0.56 11.39
C SER A 64 12.04 1.26 10.10
N GLU A 65 13.13 0.81 9.50
CA GLU A 65 13.57 1.24 8.18
C GLU A 65 12.48 1.04 7.11
N LEU A 66 11.59 0.04 7.27
CA LEU A 66 10.48 -0.21 6.36
C LEU A 66 9.40 0.87 6.43
N VAL A 67 9.13 1.39 7.63
CA VAL A 67 8.18 2.50 7.84
C VAL A 67 8.74 3.81 7.31
N LEU A 68 10.03 4.07 7.55
CA LEU A 68 10.69 5.25 7.00
C LEU A 68 10.64 5.24 5.47
N ARG A 69 10.87 4.07 4.84
CA ARG A 69 10.71 3.88 3.39
C ARG A 69 9.28 4.06 2.90
N GLU A 70 8.27 3.56 3.63
CA GLU A 70 6.86 3.80 3.29
C GLU A 70 6.56 5.32 3.26
N ILE A 71 7.08 6.07 4.22
CA ILE A 71 6.94 7.52 4.27
C ILE A 71 7.67 8.17 3.10
N ASP A 72 8.97 7.87 2.90
CA ASP A 72 9.75 8.42 1.79
C ASP A 72 9.08 8.13 0.43
N LEU A 73 8.48 6.94 0.28
CA LEU A 73 7.72 6.58 -0.91
C LEU A 73 6.46 7.44 -1.11
N LEU A 74 5.65 7.61 -0.05
CA LEU A 74 4.41 8.39 -0.11
C LEU A 74 4.67 9.90 -0.26
N GLU A 75 5.84 10.39 0.12
CA GLU A 75 6.21 11.80 0.02
C GLU A 75 7.00 12.16 -1.23
N GLU A 76 7.97 11.33 -1.61
CA GLU A 76 9.00 11.69 -2.59
C GLU A 76 8.89 10.88 -3.90
N VAL A 77 8.36 9.66 -3.84
CA VAL A 77 8.27 8.76 -5.02
C VAL A 77 6.90 8.83 -5.68
N LEU A 78 5.85 8.96 -4.87
CA LEU A 78 4.48 9.01 -5.34
C LEU A 78 3.98 10.46 -5.27
N PRO A 79 3.27 10.96 -6.31
CA PRO A 79 2.73 12.30 -6.27
C PRO A 79 1.85 12.47 -5.02
N THR A 80 2.08 13.53 -4.24
CA THR A 80 1.27 13.91 -3.06
C THR A 80 -0.24 14.07 -3.34
N SER A 81 -0.64 13.99 -4.62
CA SER A 81 -2.01 14.07 -5.11
C SER A 81 -2.43 12.87 -5.98
N HIS A 82 -1.73 11.73 -5.90
CA HIS A 82 -2.10 10.57 -6.69
C HIS A 82 -3.53 10.09 -6.34
N PRO A 83 -4.43 9.92 -7.33
CA PRO A 83 -5.83 9.63 -7.06
C PRO A 83 -6.03 8.28 -6.36
N ASN A 84 -5.17 7.29 -6.58
CA ASN A 84 -5.31 5.96 -5.97
C ASN A 84 -4.47 5.71 -4.71
N LEU A 85 -3.89 6.75 -4.10
CA LEU A 85 -3.10 6.63 -2.86
C LEU A 85 -3.71 7.48 -1.73
N PRO A 86 -3.53 7.07 -0.45
CA PRO A 86 -3.93 7.92 0.66
C PRO A 86 -3.12 9.21 0.68
N VAL A 87 -3.79 10.33 0.94
CA VAL A 87 -3.12 11.61 1.21
C VAL A 87 -2.50 11.55 2.59
N VAL A 88 -1.16 11.63 2.65
CA VAL A 88 -0.42 11.87 3.89
C VAL A 88 -0.44 13.38 4.17
N HIS A 89 -0.94 13.74 5.34
CA HIS A 89 -1.06 15.14 5.76
C HIS A 89 0.13 15.60 6.60
N SER A 90 0.67 14.71 7.42
CA SER A 90 1.76 15.01 8.34
C SER A 90 2.33 13.70 8.88
N PHE A 91 3.61 13.69 9.22
CA PHE A 91 4.24 12.58 9.92
C PHE A 91 5.31 13.15 10.87
N SER A 92 5.76 12.34 11.82
CA SER A 92 6.97 12.61 12.57
C SER A 92 7.79 11.34 12.73
N ARG A 93 9.12 11.48 12.69
CA ARG A 93 10.07 10.40 12.97
C ARG A 93 10.43 10.35 14.46
N GLU A 94 10.41 11.48 15.16
CA GLU A 94 10.79 11.62 16.57
C GLU A 94 10.04 12.78 17.27
N PRO A 95 9.87 12.77 18.60
CA PRO A 95 10.26 11.73 19.55
C PRO A 95 9.28 10.54 19.59
N THR A 96 8.04 10.72 19.15
CA THR A 96 7.05 9.65 19.00
C THR A 96 6.65 9.58 17.54
N PRO A 97 6.94 8.46 16.85
CA PRO A 97 6.72 8.43 15.43
C PRO A 97 5.25 8.25 15.07
N TYR A 98 4.78 9.00 14.09
CA TYR A 98 3.40 8.91 13.61
C TYR A 98 3.29 9.22 12.12
N VAL A 99 2.18 8.77 11.52
CA VAL A 99 1.71 9.19 10.19
C VAL A 99 0.23 9.55 10.29
N LEU A 100 -0.11 10.77 9.89
CA LEU A 100 -1.47 11.31 9.82
C LEU A 100 -1.88 11.37 8.34
N MET A 101 -3.02 10.76 8.02
CA MET A 101 -3.51 10.61 6.65
C MET A 101 -5.04 10.76 6.59
N GLU A 102 -5.57 10.91 5.38
CA GLU A 102 -7.02 10.94 5.15
C GLU A 102 -7.71 9.64 5.61
N TRP A 103 -8.96 9.73 6.06
CA TRP A 103 -9.80 8.56 6.27
C TRP A 103 -10.36 8.04 4.94
N LEU A 104 -10.21 6.75 4.71
CA LEU A 104 -10.79 6.05 3.57
C LEU A 104 -11.94 5.17 4.05
N THR A 105 -13.03 5.15 3.29
CA THR A 105 -14.11 4.20 3.54
C THR A 105 -13.67 2.82 3.07
N PRO A 106 -13.65 1.78 3.92
CA PRO A 106 -13.27 0.43 3.46
C PRO A 106 -14.16 -0.03 2.30
N VAL A 107 -13.55 -0.57 1.23
CA VAL A 107 -14.30 -0.95 0.01
C VAL A 107 -15.00 -2.30 0.15
N LEU A 108 -14.41 -3.21 0.92
CA LEU A 108 -14.80 -4.61 0.89
C LEU A 108 -15.36 -5.05 2.24
N PRO A 109 -16.66 -5.39 2.31
CA PRO A 109 -17.17 -6.33 3.29
C PRO A 109 -16.93 -7.79 2.85
N TYR A 110 -16.38 -8.02 1.66
CA TYR A 110 -16.23 -9.36 1.07
C TYR A 110 -15.00 -10.08 1.65
N PRO A 111 -15.18 -11.23 2.31
CA PRO A 111 -14.07 -11.97 2.90
C PRO A 111 -13.21 -12.70 1.85
N ASP A 112 -13.68 -12.82 0.60
CA ASP A 112 -13.01 -13.57 -0.49
C ASP A 112 -12.97 -12.79 -1.81
N LEU A 113 -11.85 -12.94 -2.52
CA LEU A 113 -11.61 -12.52 -3.91
C LEU A 113 -12.60 -13.11 -4.90
N ALA A 114 -13.07 -14.32 -4.64
CA ALA A 114 -14.00 -15.03 -5.54
C ALA A 114 -15.32 -14.27 -5.73
N ASP A 115 -15.74 -13.50 -4.72
CA ASP A 115 -17.00 -12.75 -4.71
C ASP A 115 -16.84 -11.28 -5.11
N THR A 116 -15.62 -10.85 -5.45
CA THR A 116 -15.34 -9.46 -5.79
C THR A 116 -15.86 -9.15 -7.21
N PRO A 117 -16.72 -8.13 -7.40
CA PRO A 117 -17.22 -7.76 -8.72
C PRO A 117 -16.11 -7.40 -9.72
N SER A 118 -16.23 -7.84 -10.98
CA SER A 118 -15.25 -7.55 -12.04
C SER A 118 -14.95 -6.06 -12.22
N ALA A 119 -15.91 -5.18 -12.00
CA ALA A 119 -15.69 -3.74 -12.05
C ALA A 119 -14.64 -3.26 -11.04
N ILE A 120 -14.64 -3.81 -9.83
CA ILE A 120 -13.65 -3.48 -8.78
C ILE A 120 -12.28 -4.08 -9.14
N LEU A 121 -12.26 -5.28 -9.70
CA LEU A 121 -11.02 -5.94 -10.16
C LEU A 121 -10.35 -5.16 -11.30
N HIS A 122 -11.14 -4.68 -12.27
CA HIS A 122 -10.62 -3.81 -13.32
C HIS A 122 -10.12 -2.49 -12.75
N GLU A 123 -10.88 -1.85 -11.86
CA GLU A 123 -10.47 -0.61 -11.19
C GLU A 123 -9.15 -0.80 -10.41
N LEU A 124 -8.98 -1.93 -9.73
CA LEU A 124 -7.74 -2.30 -9.05
C LEU A 124 -6.57 -2.43 -10.02
N GLY A 125 -6.75 -3.13 -11.15
CA GLY A 125 -5.71 -3.29 -12.17
C GLY A 125 -5.25 -1.93 -12.72
N ARG A 126 -6.19 -1.03 -13.01
CA ARG A 126 -5.90 0.34 -13.46
C ARG A 126 -5.22 1.16 -12.38
N ALA A 127 -5.69 1.09 -11.14
CA ALA A 127 -5.11 1.82 -10.01
C ALA A 127 -3.64 1.42 -9.80
N LEU A 128 -3.35 0.12 -9.80
CA LEU A 128 -1.98 -0.38 -9.72
C LEU A 128 -1.11 0.12 -10.87
N ALA A 129 -1.58 -0.01 -12.12
CA ALA A 129 -0.84 0.50 -13.26
C ALA A 129 -0.55 2.00 -13.08
N THR A 130 -1.56 2.81 -12.77
CA THR A 130 -1.41 4.26 -12.58
C THR A 130 -0.38 4.62 -11.52
N ILE A 131 -0.42 3.94 -10.36
CA ILE A 131 0.53 4.18 -9.27
C ILE A 131 1.95 3.85 -9.73
N LEU A 132 2.15 2.68 -10.34
CA LEU A 132 3.49 2.24 -10.73
C LEU A 132 4.06 3.07 -11.89
N LEU A 133 3.21 3.56 -12.78
CA LEU A 133 3.58 4.49 -13.85
C LEU A 133 3.97 5.89 -13.33
N SER A 134 3.56 6.24 -12.11
CA SER A 134 3.79 7.56 -11.52
C SER A 134 5.15 7.70 -10.82
N CYS A 135 5.84 6.59 -10.55
CA CYS A 135 7.14 6.57 -9.87
C CYS A 135 8.27 7.05 -10.81
N LYS A 136 8.57 8.36 -10.82
CA LYS A 136 9.58 8.97 -11.70
C LYS A 136 10.95 9.25 -11.05
N SER A 137 11.14 8.99 -9.76
CA SER A 137 12.41 9.25 -9.08
C SER A 137 13.34 8.02 -9.14
N GLU A 138 14.27 7.99 -10.08
CA GLU A 138 15.24 6.90 -10.24
C GLU A 138 16.14 6.71 -9.00
N CYS A 139 16.38 7.78 -8.22
CA CYS A 139 17.33 7.75 -7.10
C CYS A 139 16.79 6.96 -5.89
N LEU A 140 15.51 7.14 -5.54
CA LEU A 140 14.88 6.43 -4.42
C LEU A 140 14.49 5.00 -4.79
N VAL A 141 14.12 4.77 -6.06
CA VAL A 141 13.79 3.45 -6.60
C VAL A 141 15.00 2.52 -6.52
N ALA A 142 16.22 3.02 -6.76
CA ALA A 142 17.44 2.21 -6.67
C ALA A 142 17.79 1.74 -5.23
N GLU A 143 17.29 2.43 -4.20
CA GLU A 143 17.58 2.14 -2.79
C GLU A 143 16.58 1.18 -2.14
N LEU A 144 15.47 0.87 -2.83
CA LEU A 144 14.48 -0.09 -2.36
C LEU A 144 15.00 -1.53 -2.51
N PRO A 145 14.88 -2.38 -1.47
CA PRO A 145 15.38 -3.75 -1.50
C PRO A 145 14.58 -4.64 -2.46
N GLY A 146 15.12 -5.84 -2.74
CA GLY A 146 14.36 -6.89 -3.41
C GLY A 146 14.39 -6.88 -4.94
N ARG A 147 15.24 -6.05 -5.56
CA ARG A 147 15.43 -6.06 -7.01
C ARG A 147 15.83 -7.46 -7.49
N LYS A 148 14.86 -8.17 -8.05
CA LYS A 148 15.04 -9.40 -8.82
C LYS A 148 14.75 -9.02 -10.26
N ASP A 149 15.74 -9.14 -11.14
CA ASP A 149 15.53 -8.82 -12.54
C ASP A 149 15.09 -10.09 -13.28
N ILE A 150 13.97 -10.03 -14.00
CA ILE A 150 13.61 -11.04 -14.99
C ILE A 150 13.98 -10.48 -16.36
N PRO A 151 14.76 -11.19 -17.19
CA PRO A 151 15.08 -10.73 -18.54
C PRO A 151 13.80 -10.30 -19.28
N GLY A 152 13.80 -9.07 -19.80
CA GLY A 152 12.70 -8.47 -20.56
C GLY A 152 11.38 -8.28 -19.82
N VAL A 153 11.35 -8.36 -18.49
CA VAL A 153 10.25 -7.81 -17.68
C VAL A 153 10.83 -6.62 -16.90
N PRO A 154 10.37 -5.39 -17.14
CA PRO A 154 10.84 -4.22 -16.41
C PRO A 154 10.57 -4.38 -14.91
N SER A 155 11.51 -3.92 -14.09
CA SER A 155 11.34 -3.77 -12.64
C SER A 155 10.77 -2.38 -12.35
N ALA A 156 9.83 -2.30 -11.42
CA ALA A 156 9.26 -1.05 -10.96
C ALA A 156 9.07 -1.09 -9.44
N VAL A 157 8.62 0.03 -8.86
CA VAL A 157 8.01 -0.01 -7.53
C VAL A 157 6.91 -1.07 -7.56
N SER A 158 6.83 -1.86 -6.51
CA SER A 158 5.83 -2.90 -6.31
C SER A 158 5.30 -2.74 -4.91
N TYR A 159 3.98 -2.87 -4.76
CA TYR A 159 3.31 -2.76 -3.47
C TYR A 159 3.84 -3.80 -2.45
N GLY A 160 4.26 -4.95 -2.96
CA GLY A 160 5.00 -6.00 -2.28
C GLY A 160 4.15 -6.99 -1.48
N TYR A 161 2.92 -6.61 -1.09
CA TYR A 161 1.97 -7.50 -0.42
C TYR A 161 0.51 -7.19 -0.76
N LEU A 162 0.14 -7.19 -2.05
CA LEU A 162 -1.20 -6.75 -2.43
C LEU A 162 -2.27 -7.65 -1.79
N ASN A 163 -3.11 -7.05 -0.94
CA ASN A 163 -4.16 -7.72 -0.20
C ASN A 163 -5.45 -6.89 -0.29
N LEU A 164 -6.58 -7.54 -0.58
CA LEU A 164 -7.87 -6.87 -0.70
C LEU A 164 -8.28 -6.07 0.54
N ARG A 165 -7.82 -6.48 1.74
CA ARG A 165 -8.09 -5.76 2.99
C ARG A 165 -7.52 -4.34 3.02
N ASN A 166 -6.59 -4.03 2.11
CA ASN A 166 -5.90 -2.75 2.01
C ASN A 166 -6.50 -1.83 0.93
N LEU A 167 -7.77 -2.04 0.59
CA LEU A 167 -8.53 -1.25 -0.39
C LEU A 167 -9.56 -0.35 0.30
N GLY A 168 -9.46 0.94 0.02
CA GLY A 168 -10.32 2.02 0.51
C GLY A 168 -11.00 2.76 -0.64
N ARG A 169 -12.10 3.47 -0.36
CA ARG A 169 -12.76 4.37 -1.28
C ARG A 169 -12.84 5.75 -0.66
N ARG A 170 -12.59 6.76 -1.49
CA ARG A 170 -12.93 8.14 -1.17
C ARG A 170 -14.43 8.39 -1.31
N THR A 171 -14.87 9.53 -0.79
CA THR A 171 -16.26 10.01 -0.86
C THR A 171 -16.73 10.22 -2.30
N ASP A 172 -15.83 10.56 -3.22
CA ASP A 172 -16.09 10.69 -4.66
C ASP A 172 -16.15 9.35 -5.40
N GLY A 173 -15.94 8.24 -4.69
CA GLY A 173 -15.96 6.90 -5.24
C GLY A 173 -14.61 6.40 -5.73
N THR A 174 -13.53 7.17 -5.70
CA THR A 174 -12.20 6.74 -6.16
C THR A 174 -11.67 5.58 -5.31
N LEU A 175 -11.25 4.47 -5.93
CA LEU A 175 -10.51 3.39 -5.26
C LEU A 175 -9.12 3.84 -4.86
N VAL A 176 -8.74 3.56 -3.61
CA VAL A 176 -7.45 3.89 -3.01
C VAL A 176 -6.82 2.62 -2.44
N ILE A 177 -5.53 2.45 -2.69
CA ILE A 177 -4.72 1.36 -2.13
C ILE A 177 -3.89 1.96 -0.99
N PHE A 178 -4.04 1.44 0.24
CA PHE A 178 -3.35 1.93 1.43
C PHE A 178 -2.46 0.84 2.05
N ASP A 179 -1.74 1.12 3.15
CA ASP A 179 -0.79 0.19 3.81
C ASP A 179 0.35 -0.29 2.90
N TRP A 180 1.29 0.61 2.55
CA TRP A 180 2.40 0.34 1.62
C TRP A 180 3.68 -0.17 2.32
N ASP A 181 3.52 -0.88 3.43
CA ASP A 181 4.60 -1.38 4.29
C ASP A 181 5.51 -2.42 3.62
N GLY A 182 5.00 -3.14 2.62
CA GLY A 182 5.71 -4.16 1.86
C GLY A 182 6.47 -3.63 0.64
N VAL A 183 6.48 -2.32 0.39
CA VAL A 183 6.96 -1.73 -0.86
C VAL A 183 8.41 -2.11 -1.19
N ARG A 184 8.66 -2.45 -2.45
CA ARG A 184 9.97 -2.90 -2.93
C ARG A 184 10.16 -2.64 -4.41
N ILE A 185 11.36 -2.88 -4.95
CA ILE A 185 11.52 -3.03 -6.40
C ILE A 185 11.32 -4.48 -6.76
N ALA A 186 10.41 -4.73 -7.69
CA ALA A 186 10.18 -6.07 -8.21
C ALA A 186 9.79 -6.01 -9.69
N PRO A 187 9.91 -7.14 -10.42
CA PRO A 187 9.38 -7.26 -11.77
C PRO A 187 7.90 -6.86 -11.82
N LEU A 188 7.52 -6.07 -12.83
CA LEU A 188 6.13 -5.68 -13.05
C LEU A 188 5.22 -6.91 -13.06
N GLY A 189 4.23 -6.91 -12.17
CA GLY A 189 3.29 -7.99 -11.96
C GLY A 189 3.56 -8.87 -10.74
N SER A 190 4.66 -8.65 -10.01
CA SER A 190 4.98 -9.41 -8.78
C SER A 190 3.91 -9.32 -7.70
N ASP A 191 3.15 -8.22 -7.66
CA ASP A 191 2.02 -8.02 -6.73
C ASP A 191 0.86 -9.00 -6.95
N PHE A 192 0.79 -9.62 -8.14
CA PHE A 192 -0.27 -10.57 -8.45
C PHE A 192 -0.01 -11.98 -7.93
N LYS A 193 1.19 -12.29 -7.42
CA LYS A 193 1.56 -13.65 -6.96
C LYS A 193 0.55 -14.22 -5.97
N LEU A 194 0.10 -13.42 -5.01
CA LEU A 194 -0.86 -13.85 -3.98
C LEU A 194 -2.24 -14.22 -4.55
N PHE A 195 -2.57 -13.70 -5.73
CA PHE A 195 -3.87 -13.92 -6.37
C PHE A 195 -3.86 -15.06 -7.39
N GLN A 196 -2.69 -15.65 -7.72
CA GLN A 196 -2.49 -16.58 -8.85
C GLN A 196 -3.55 -17.71 -8.97
N LYS A 197 -4.13 -18.16 -7.85
CA LYS A 197 -5.11 -19.25 -7.82
C LYS A 197 -6.57 -18.80 -8.02
N HIS A 198 -6.84 -17.51 -8.07
CA HIS A 198 -8.20 -16.95 -8.14
C HIS A 198 -8.52 -16.48 -9.54
N ARG A 199 -9.76 -16.66 -10.01
CA ARG A 199 -10.24 -16.09 -11.29
C ARG A 199 -9.99 -14.57 -11.36
N ALA A 200 -10.11 -13.88 -10.23
CA ALA A 200 -9.85 -12.45 -10.09
C ALA A 200 -8.43 -12.01 -10.53
N PHE A 201 -7.47 -12.93 -10.50
CA PHE A 201 -6.11 -12.74 -10.99
C PHE A 201 -6.07 -12.40 -12.48
N ALA A 202 -6.76 -13.19 -13.30
CA ALA A 202 -6.73 -13.02 -14.75
C ALA A 202 -7.38 -11.68 -15.15
N GLU A 203 -8.53 -11.35 -14.56
CA GLU A 203 -9.27 -10.12 -14.87
C GLU A 203 -8.47 -8.86 -14.50
N THR A 204 -7.81 -8.86 -13.34
CA THR A 204 -7.00 -7.71 -12.89
C THR A 204 -5.70 -7.58 -13.69
N MET A 205 -5.02 -8.69 -14.00
CA MET A 205 -3.73 -8.68 -14.68
C MET A 205 -3.82 -8.26 -16.14
N VAL A 206 -4.88 -8.64 -16.86
CA VAL A 206 -5.06 -8.23 -18.26
C VAL A 206 -5.18 -6.71 -18.34
N VAL A 207 -6.03 -6.11 -17.51
CA VAL A 207 -6.21 -4.65 -17.48
C VAL A 207 -4.92 -3.93 -17.08
N PHE A 208 -4.21 -4.45 -16.08
CA PHE A 208 -2.92 -3.92 -15.66
C PHE A 208 -1.87 -3.97 -16.80
N HIS A 209 -1.73 -5.12 -17.45
CA HIS A 209 -0.78 -5.32 -18.54
C HIS A 209 -1.06 -4.38 -19.70
N ASP A 210 -2.32 -4.30 -20.14
CA ASP A 210 -2.74 -3.42 -21.23
C ASP A 210 -2.42 -1.95 -20.92
N ASP A 211 -2.74 -1.47 -19.72
CA ASP A 211 -2.47 -0.09 -19.32
C ASP A 211 -0.95 0.21 -19.26
N CYS A 212 -0.13 -0.72 -18.72
CA CYS A 212 1.33 -0.57 -18.72
C CYS A 212 1.92 -0.62 -20.14
N GLN A 213 1.41 -1.49 -21.01
CA GLN A 213 1.86 -1.59 -22.39
C GLN A 213 1.54 -0.32 -23.19
N ASN A 214 0.31 0.20 -23.04
CA ASN A 214 -0.14 1.43 -23.67
C ASN A 214 0.64 2.67 -23.18
N ALA A 215 1.14 2.62 -21.94
CA ALA A 215 2.01 3.66 -21.38
C ALA A 215 3.47 3.59 -21.88
N GLY A 216 3.82 2.60 -22.70
CA GLY A 216 5.13 2.50 -23.35
C GLY A 216 6.23 1.84 -22.51
N PHE A 217 5.87 1.03 -21.51
CA PHE A 217 6.86 0.32 -20.67
C PHE A 217 7.58 -0.84 -21.38
N GLY A 218 7.21 -1.14 -22.62
CA GLY A 218 7.88 -2.17 -23.43
C GLY A 218 7.67 -3.58 -22.87
N LEU A 219 6.47 -3.87 -22.35
CA LEU A 219 6.13 -5.23 -21.93
C LEU A 219 6.08 -6.16 -23.15
N PRO A 220 6.51 -7.43 -22.99
CA PRO A 220 6.24 -8.45 -24.00
C PRO A 220 4.73 -8.73 -24.07
N SER A 221 4.32 -9.56 -25.03
CA SER A 221 2.92 -10.02 -25.13
C SER A 221 2.43 -10.57 -23.78
N PHE A 222 1.12 -10.49 -23.52
CA PHE A 222 0.55 -10.93 -22.24
C PHE A 222 0.96 -12.36 -21.88
N ASP A 223 0.90 -13.29 -22.83
CA ASP A 223 1.27 -14.70 -22.63
C ASP A 223 2.75 -14.88 -22.29
N GLU A 224 3.62 -14.14 -22.97
CA GLU A 224 5.07 -14.19 -22.73
C GLU A 224 5.43 -13.57 -21.38
N TRP A 225 4.82 -12.43 -21.04
CA TRP A 225 4.98 -11.77 -19.75
C TRP A 225 4.51 -12.68 -18.61
N LEU A 226 3.30 -13.25 -18.71
CA LEU A 226 2.73 -14.14 -17.71
C LEU A 226 3.57 -15.40 -17.53
N LYS A 227 4.04 -16.02 -18.62
CA LYS A 227 4.92 -17.19 -18.54
C LYS A 227 6.17 -16.90 -17.70
N ARG A 228 6.84 -15.77 -17.96
CA ARG A 228 8.06 -15.37 -17.26
C ARG A 228 7.81 -15.12 -15.76
N LEU A 229 6.69 -14.51 -15.41
CA LEU A 229 6.29 -14.34 -14.00
C LEU A 229 6.05 -15.67 -13.30
N LEU A 230 5.33 -16.60 -13.96
CA LEU A 230 5.04 -17.92 -13.39
C LEU A 230 6.30 -18.75 -13.16
N GLU A 231 7.31 -18.63 -14.03
CA GLU A 231 8.62 -19.28 -13.85
C GLU A 231 9.34 -18.71 -12.62
N MET A 232 9.41 -17.37 -12.49
CA MET A 232 10.03 -16.71 -11.34
C MET A 232 9.38 -17.13 -10.01
N TRP A 233 8.05 -17.18 -9.94
CA TRP A 233 7.34 -17.52 -8.70
C TRP A 233 7.57 -18.96 -8.26
N LYS A 234 7.68 -19.90 -9.21
CA LYS A 234 8.02 -21.29 -8.89
C LYS A 234 9.39 -21.41 -8.23
N GLU A 235 10.39 -20.68 -8.74
CA GLU A 235 11.73 -20.66 -8.14
C GLU A 235 11.71 -20.10 -6.72
N GLU A 236 10.94 -19.03 -6.48
CA GLU A 236 10.80 -18.44 -5.14
C GLU A 236 10.16 -19.41 -4.16
N ASP A 237 9.10 -20.11 -4.57
CA ASP A 237 8.41 -21.10 -3.74
C ASP A 237 9.33 -22.29 -3.42
N GLU A 238 10.18 -22.70 -4.37
CA GLU A 238 11.18 -23.75 -4.16
C GLU A 238 12.27 -23.32 -3.17
N MET A 239 12.79 -22.10 -3.30
CA MET A 239 13.78 -21.53 -2.38
C MET A 239 13.23 -21.39 -0.95
N LEU A 240 11.98 -20.92 -0.82
CA LEU A 240 11.27 -20.86 0.46
C LEU A 240 11.14 -22.25 1.09
N ARG A 241 10.76 -23.27 0.29
CA ARG A 241 10.67 -24.65 0.76
C ARG A 241 12.01 -25.18 1.26
N ILE A 242 13.10 -24.90 0.56
CA ILE A 242 14.46 -25.33 0.97
C ILE A 242 14.89 -24.64 2.27
N SER A 243 14.57 -23.35 2.43
CA SER A 243 14.94 -22.58 3.64
C SER A 243 14.23 -23.02 4.93
N GLN A 244 13.19 -23.86 4.81
CA GLN A 244 12.39 -24.37 5.92
C GLN A 244 12.72 -25.83 6.28
N LEU A 245 13.67 -26.45 5.57
CA LEU A 245 14.22 -27.78 5.84
C LEU A 245 15.53 -27.68 6.64
#